data_AF-A0A1A2T198-F1
#
_entry.id   AF-A0A1A2T198-F1
#
_cell.length_a   1.000
_cell.length_b   1.000
_cell.length_c   1.000
_cell.angle_alpha   90.00
_cell.angle_beta   90.00
_cell.angle_gamma   90.00
#
_symmetry.space_group_name_H-M   'P 1'
#
loop_
_entity.id
_entity.type
_entity.pdbx_description
1 polymer ?
#
loop_
_entity_poly.entity_id
_entity_poly.type
_entity_poly.pdbx_seq_one_letter_code
_entity_poly.pdbx_strand_id
1 'polypeptide(L)'
;RFGRADLDEAAGRLAGILRDEGADLLLSYQPNGGYGHRDHVQVHHVGKRAAELAAIPRVLEVTMPRELLLRVSDLAHLLRLPGPYERDLVHGAYAPRATITHRVNVFRFARQKRDAFAAHRSQIGASGLAARVFGLLLRLPPQVFGALFSHEWFVDPALPTGALRRDIFD
;
A
#
# COMPACT_ATOMS: atom_id res chain seq x y z
N ARG A 1 -18.85 -3.51 8.43
CA ARG A 1 -17.44 -3.13 8.16
C ARG A 1 -16.63 -4.41 8.12
N PHE A 2 -15.62 -4.48 7.25
CA PHE A 2 -14.89 -5.72 7.04
C PHE A 2 -14.06 -6.16 8.24
N GLY A 3 -13.59 -5.21 9.06
CA GLY A 3 -12.79 -5.45 10.27
C GLY A 3 -13.49 -6.18 11.42
N ARG A 4 -14.67 -6.77 11.17
CA ARG A 4 -15.39 -7.67 12.09
C ARG A 4 -15.86 -8.95 11.39
N ALA A 5 -15.49 -9.16 10.13
CA ALA A 5 -15.83 -10.37 9.40
C ALA A 5 -15.17 -11.58 10.07
N ASP A 6 -15.85 -12.72 10.04
CA ASP A 6 -15.26 -13.98 10.50
C ASP A 6 -14.01 -14.30 9.65
N LEU A 7 -12.92 -14.65 10.33
CA LEU A 7 -11.62 -14.81 9.71
C LEU A 7 -11.61 -16.02 8.76
N ASP A 8 -12.06 -17.18 9.23
CA ASP A 8 -11.99 -18.42 8.45
C ASP A 8 -13.01 -18.41 7.30
N GLU A 9 -14.19 -17.81 7.49
CA GLU A 9 -15.15 -17.61 6.41
C GLU A 9 -14.58 -16.73 5.29
N ALA A 10 -14.05 -15.54 5.64
CA ALA A 10 -13.51 -14.62 4.65
C ALA A 10 -12.24 -15.18 3.98
N ALA A 11 -11.37 -15.85 4.75
CA ALA A 11 -10.17 -16.49 4.23
C ALA A 11 -10.49 -17.68 3.33
N GLY A 12 -11.51 -18.48 3.67
CA GLY A 12 -11.97 -19.58 2.83
C GLY A 12 -12.47 -19.11 1.47
N ARG A 13 -13.22 -18.00 1.43
CA ARG A 13 -13.66 -17.37 0.18
C ARG A 13 -12.48 -16.84 -0.65
N LEU A 14 -11.54 -16.14 -0.02
CA LEU A 14 -10.34 -15.66 -0.71
C LEU A 14 -9.46 -16.81 -1.21
N ALA A 15 -9.31 -17.89 -0.43
CA ALA A 15 -8.56 -19.08 -0.83
C ALA A 15 -9.18 -19.78 -2.05
N GLY A 16 -10.52 -19.75 -2.20
CA GLY A 16 -11.20 -20.17 -3.42
C GLY A 16 -10.71 -19.39 -4.64
N ILE A 17 -10.78 -18.06 -4.57
CA ILE A 17 -10.30 -17.17 -5.65
C ILE A 17 -8.82 -17.43 -5.96
N LEU A 18 -7.97 -17.55 -4.95
CA LEU A 18 -6.53 -17.79 -5.15
C LEU A 18 -6.24 -19.09 -5.90
N ARG A 19 -7.01 -20.15 -5.64
CA ARG A 19 -6.90 -21.42 -6.38
C ARG A 19 -7.46 -21.30 -7.79
N ASP A 20 -8.59 -20.65 -7.96
CA ASP A 20 -9.24 -20.47 -9.27
C ASP A 20 -8.35 -19.67 -10.23
N GLU A 21 -7.65 -18.65 -9.71
CA GLU A 21 -6.69 -17.83 -10.47
C GLU A 21 -5.31 -18.51 -10.63
N GLY A 22 -5.06 -19.62 -9.93
CA GLY A 22 -3.74 -20.28 -9.93
C GLY A 22 -2.61 -19.38 -9.43
N ALA A 23 -2.86 -18.60 -8.37
CA ALA A 23 -1.95 -17.53 -7.95
C ALA A 23 -0.63 -18.05 -7.36
N ASP A 24 0.51 -17.57 -7.88
CA ASP A 24 1.84 -17.86 -7.31
C ASP A 24 2.25 -16.90 -6.18
N LEU A 25 1.57 -15.75 -6.06
CA LEU A 25 1.94 -14.66 -5.17
C LEU A 25 0.69 -13.92 -4.70
N LEU A 26 0.63 -13.60 -3.41
CA LEU A 26 -0.38 -12.69 -2.86
C LEU A 26 0.26 -11.38 -2.39
N LEU A 27 -0.24 -10.24 -2.87
CA LEU A 27 0.04 -8.94 -2.27
C LEU A 27 -1.01 -8.64 -1.19
N SER A 28 -0.57 -8.33 0.03
CA SER A 28 -1.46 -8.01 1.15
C SER A 28 -0.92 -6.84 1.97
N TYR A 29 -1.66 -6.38 2.98
CA TYR A 29 -1.19 -5.36 3.91
C TYR A 29 -0.19 -5.93 4.92
N GLN A 30 0.59 -5.04 5.53
CA GLN A 30 1.40 -5.33 6.71
C GLN A 30 0.53 -5.67 7.94
N PRO A 31 1.10 -6.26 9.01
CA PRO A 31 0.35 -6.62 10.23
C PRO A 31 -0.44 -5.47 10.86
N ASN A 32 0.07 -4.24 10.77
CA ASN A 32 -0.59 -3.03 11.26
C ASN A 32 -1.60 -2.42 10.25
N GLY A 33 -1.88 -3.08 9.12
CA GLY A 33 -2.73 -2.55 8.05
C GLY A 33 -2.14 -1.35 7.29
N GLY A 34 -0.82 -1.13 7.39
CA GLY A 34 -0.11 0.02 6.85
C GLY A 34 -0.19 1.24 7.78
N TYR A 35 -1.39 1.76 8.04
CA TYR A 35 -1.61 2.94 8.91
C TYR A 35 -2.63 2.69 10.04
N GLY A 36 -2.93 1.44 10.38
CA GLY A 36 -3.79 1.12 11.53
C GLY A 36 -5.30 1.08 11.27
N HIS A 37 -5.75 1.21 10.01
CA HIS A 37 -7.19 1.06 9.70
C HIS A 37 -7.65 -0.37 9.98
N ARG A 38 -8.71 -0.53 10.79
CA ARG A 38 -9.20 -1.84 11.24
C ARG A 38 -9.52 -2.80 10.10
N ASP A 39 -10.10 -2.28 9.01
CA ASP A 39 -10.39 -3.12 7.83
C ASP A 39 -9.09 -3.61 7.15
N HIS A 40 -8.02 -2.80 7.13
CA HIS A 40 -6.74 -3.22 6.53
C HIS A 40 -6.02 -4.26 7.39
N VAL A 41 -6.08 -4.13 8.71
CA VAL A 41 -5.58 -5.13 9.65
C VAL A 41 -6.31 -6.46 9.43
N GLN A 42 -7.63 -6.42 9.25
CA GLN A 42 -8.38 -7.64 8.94
C GLN A 42 -8.03 -8.22 7.57
N VAL A 43 -7.79 -7.40 6.55
CA VAL A 43 -7.29 -7.89 5.24
C VAL A 43 -5.92 -8.56 5.38
N HIS A 44 -5.03 -8.06 6.26
CA HIS A 44 -3.78 -8.77 6.55
C HIS A 44 -4.04 -10.16 7.12
N HIS A 45 -4.87 -10.28 8.17
CA HIS A 45 -5.19 -11.58 8.79
C HIS A 45 -5.85 -12.54 7.80
N VAL A 46 -6.87 -12.07 7.08
CA VAL A 46 -7.57 -12.84 6.04
C VAL A 46 -6.63 -13.26 4.93
N GLY A 47 -5.75 -12.37 4.46
CA GLY A 47 -4.79 -12.66 3.41
C GLY A 47 -3.77 -13.71 3.81
N LYS A 48 -3.20 -13.63 5.02
CA LYS A 48 -2.28 -14.65 5.56
C LYS A 48 -2.98 -16.01 5.65
N ARG A 49 -4.17 -16.05 6.25
CA ARG A 49 -4.94 -17.28 6.40
C ARG A 49 -5.35 -17.90 5.05
N ALA A 50 -5.76 -17.06 4.10
CA ALA A 50 -6.13 -17.53 2.76
C ALA A 50 -4.92 -18.09 1.99
N ALA A 51 -3.75 -17.44 2.12
CA ALA A 51 -2.51 -17.93 1.54
C ALA A 51 -2.13 -19.32 2.07
N GLU A 52 -2.26 -19.56 3.39
CA GLU A 52 -2.06 -20.89 3.98
C GLU A 52 -3.05 -21.92 3.40
N LEU A 53 -4.34 -21.60 3.38
CA LEU A 53 -5.40 -22.50 2.89
C LEU A 53 -5.28 -22.83 1.40
N ALA A 54 -4.75 -21.90 0.60
CA ALA A 54 -4.53 -22.08 -0.84
C ALA A 54 -3.09 -22.54 -1.16
N ALA A 55 -2.25 -22.78 -0.16
CA ALA A 55 -0.84 -23.14 -0.31
C ALA A 55 -0.05 -22.16 -1.21
N ILE A 56 -0.35 -20.85 -1.10
CA ILE A 56 0.37 -19.82 -1.85
C ILE A 56 1.80 -19.74 -1.33
N PRO A 57 2.81 -19.88 -2.20
CA PRO A 57 4.19 -20.00 -1.75
C PRO A 57 4.75 -18.69 -1.18
N ARG A 58 4.18 -17.54 -1.56
CA ARG A 58 4.73 -16.23 -1.21
C ARG A 58 3.66 -15.16 -0.98
N VAL A 59 3.82 -14.40 0.10
CA VAL A 59 2.98 -13.25 0.43
C VAL A 59 3.87 -12.02 0.61
N LEU A 60 3.67 -10.99 -0.21
CA LEU A 60 4.37 -9.70 -0.07
C LEU A 60 3.47 -8.67 0.60
N GLU A 61 4.04 -7.94 1.55
CA GLU A 61 3.33 -6.94 2.33
C GLU A 61 3.58 -5.55 1.75
N VAL A 62 2.54 -4.94 1.19
CA VAL A 62 2.61 -3.61 0.57
C VAL A 62 2.91 -2.53 1.62
N THR A 63 3.83 -1.64 1.28
CA THR A 63 4.31 -0.59 2.19
C THR A 63 4.80 0.64 1.42
N MET A 64 5.29 1.63 2.15
CA MET A 64 6.21 2.67 1.67
C MET A 64 7.29 2.94 2.73
N PRO A 65 8.41 3.60 2.38
CA PRO A 65 9.42 4.01 3.36
C PRO A 65 8.80 4.98 4.37
N ARG A 66 8.74 4.60 5.65
CA ARG A 66 8.21 5.47 6.72
C ARG A 66 8.92 6.82 6.76
N GLU A 67 10.21 6.85 6.44
CA GLU A 67 11.02 8.06 6.40
C GLU A 67 10.57 9.03 5.29
N LEU A 68 10.03 8.52 4.18
CA LEU A 68 9.42 9.35 3.16
C LEU A 68 8.13 10.00 3.69
N LEU A 69 7.31 9.22 4.39
CA LEU A 69 6.07 9.72 4.99
C LEU A 69 6.35 10.81 6.05
N LEU A 70 7.33 10.58 6.93
CA LEU A 70 7.78 11.54 7.92
C LEU A 70 8.22 12.85 7.27
N ARG A 71 9.07 12.79 6.23
CA ARG A 71 9.52 13.99 5.50
C ARG A 71 8.38 14.78 4.87
N VAL A 72 7.40 14.08 4.28
CA VAL A 72 6.22 14.73 3.70
C VAL A 72 5.39 15.40 4.80
N SER A 73 5.18 14.74 5.94
CA SER A 73 4.50 15.32 7.10
C SER A 73 5.24 16.53 7.66
N ASP A 74 6.56 16.47 7.82
CA ASP A 74 7.38 17.57 8.32
C ASP A 74 7.31 18.79 7.39
N LEU A 75 7.38 18.56 6.07
CA LEU A 75 7.23 19.63 5.08
C LEU A 75 5.82 20.23 5.10
N ALA A 76 4.77 19.39 5.19
CA ALA A 76 3.40 19.87 5.31
C ALA A 76 3.22 20.73 6.56
N HIS A 77 3.75 20.29 7.71
CA HIS A 77 3.72 21.05 8.96
C HIS A 77 4.46 22.39 8.84
N LEU A 78 5.65 22.40 8.25
CA LEU A 78 6.42 23.63 8.00
C LEU A 78 5.63 24.64 7.17
N LEU A 79 4.90 24.14 6.17
CA LEU A 79 4.05 24.94 5.27
C LEU A 79 2.63 25.20 5.83
N ARG A 80 2.34 24.76 7.07
CA ARG A 80 1.01 24.86 7.71
C ARG A 80 -0.11 24.19 6.89
N LEU A 81 0.21 23.12 6.19
CA LEU A 81 -0.70 22.26 5.45
C LEU A 81 -1.05 21.02 6.29
N PRO A 82 -2.24 20.41 6.10
CA PRO A 82 -2.58 19.15 6.74
C PRO A 82 -1.65 18.04 6.23
N GLY A 83 -1.09 17.27 7.16
CA GLY A 83 -0.30 16.09 6.84
C GLY A 83 -1.17 14.96 6.27
N PRO A 84 -0.56 13.97 5.61
CA PRO A 84 -1.28 12.81 5.07
C PRO A 84 -1.95 11.95 6.15
N TYR A 85 -1.39 11.91 7.36
CA TYR A 85 -1.94 11.26 8.54
C TYR A 85 -1.72 12.13 9.77
N GLU A 86 -2.44 11.82 10.85
CA GLU A 86 -2.15 12.39 12.17
C GLU A 86 -0.75 11.98 12.64
N ARG A 87 -0.08 12.87 13.39
CA ARG A 87 1.34 12.72 13.73
C ARG A 87 1.64 11.42 14.49
N ASP A 88 0.77 11.02 15.41
CA ASP A 88 0.95 9.81 16.22
C ASP A 88 0.83 8.53 15.38
N LEU A 89 0.02 8.55 14.32
CA LEU A 89 -0.13 7.44 13.38
C LEU A 89 1.10 7.26 12.49
N VAL A 90 1.77 8.36 12.10
CA VAL A 90 2.92 8.31 11.18
C VAL A 90 4.08 7.49 11.75
N HIS A 91 4.32 7.57 13.06
CA HIS A 91 5.44 6.86 13.70
C HIS A 91 5.29 5.34 13.65
N GLY A 92 4.06 4.83 13.68
CA GLY A 92 3.74 3.41 13.56
C GLY A 92 3.37 2.96 12.15
N ALA A 93 3.19 3.89 11.22
CA ALA A 93 2.76 3.60 9.86
C ALA A 93 3.90 3.07 8.99
N TYR A 94 3.60 2.07 8.18
CA TYR A 94 4.48 1.48 7.17
C TYR A 94 5.82 0.94 7.69
N ALA A 95 6.59 0.27 6.84
CA ALA A 95 7.91 -0.25 7.17
C ALA A 95 9.02 0.83 7.18
N PRO A 96 9.98 0.76 8.12
CA PRO A 96 11.27 1.45 7.99
C PRO A 96 11.98 1.00 6.71
N ARG A 97 12.68 1.92 6.04
CA ARG A 97 13.36 1.63 4.76
C ARG A 97 14.32 0.45 4.83
N ALA A 98 14.99 0.26 5.96
CA ALA A 98 15.96 -0.83 6.17
C ALA A 98 15.31 -2.24 6.14
N THR A 99 14.00 -2.32 6.34
CA THR A 99 13.24 -3.58 6.34
C THR A 99 12.53 -3.87 5.02
N ILE A 100 12.50 -2.90 4.10
CA ILE A 100 11.86 -3.04 2.80
C ILE A 100 12.71 -3.95 1.92
N THR A 101 12.12 -5.03 1.42
CA THR A 101 12.83 -6.01 0.62
C THR A 101 12.65 -5.83 -0.88
N HIS A 102 11.60 -5.12 -1.31
CA HIS A 102 11.32 -4.86 -2.71
C HIS A 102 11.13 -3.37 -2.97
N ARG A 103 11.74 -2.88 -4.04
CA ARG A 103 11.52 -1.53 -4.56
C ARG A 103 11.33 -1.62 -6.07
N VAL A 104 10.08 -1.62 -6.49
CA VAL A 104 9.66 -1.82 -7.87
C VAL A 104 9.48 -0.46 -8.54
N ASN A 105 10.17 -0.23 -9.66
CA ASN A 105 9.97 0.98 -10.46
C ASN A 105 8.76 0.81 -11.37
N VAL A 106 7.70 1.58 -11.10
CA VAL A 106 6.43 1.55 -11.82
C VAL A 106 6.23 2.77 -12.72
N PHE A 107 7.26 3.58 -12.96
CA PHE A 107 7.17 4.81 -13.75
C PHE A 107 6.57 4.58 -15.16
N ARG A 108 6.86 3.44 -15.79
CA ARG A 108 6.28 3.08 -17.09
C ARG A 108 4.74 3.03 -17.10
N PHE A 109 4.11 2.85 -15.93
CA PHE A 109 2.66 2.80 -15.74
C PHE A 109 2.08 4.11 -15.17
N ALA A 110 2.84 5.22 -15.21
CA ALA A 110 2.43 6.47 -14.60
C ALA A 110 1.07 7.00 -15.10
N ARG A 111 0.77 6.84 -16.40
CA ARG A 111 -0.52 7.23 -16.96
C ARG A 111 -1.66 6.39 -16.38
N GLN A 112 -1.50 5.07 -16.38
CA GLN A 112 -2.48 4.11 -15.86
C GLN A 112 -2.75 4.39 -14.39
N LYS A 113 -1.70 4.61 -13.58
CA LYS A 113 -1.83 4.95 -12.17
C LYS A 113 -2.57 6.27 -11.98
N ARG A 114 -2.20 7.33 -12.70
CA ARG A 114 -2.89 8.63 -12.61
C ARG A 114 -4.37 8.52 -12.97
N ASP A 115 -4.68 7.84 -14.07
CA ASP A 115 -6.05 7.70 -14.56
C ASP A 115 -6.89 6.84 -13.60
N ALA A 116 -6.31 5.81 -12.98
CA ALA A 116 -6.95 5.04 -11.90
C ALA A 116 -7.24 5.92 -10.67
N PHE A 117 -6.31 6.77 -10.24
CA PHE A 117 -6.58 7.73 -9.14
C PHE A 117 -7.71 8.70 -9.53
N ALA A 118 -7.73 9.19 -10.77
CA ALA A 118 -8.77 10.11 -11.25
C ALA A 118 -10.17 9.48 -11.33
N ALA A 119 -10.27 8.16 -11.43
CA ALA A 119 -11.55 7.45 -11.39
C ALA A 119 -12.19 7.45 -9.99
N HIS A 120 -11.40 7.53 -8.92
CA HIS A 120 -11.87 7.45 -7.53
C HIS A 120 -12.34 8.80 -6.96
N ARG A 121 -13.15 9.55 -7.73
CA ARG A 121 -13.54 10.94 -7.42
C ARG A 121 -14.22 11.13 -6.06
N SER A 122 -14.97 10.12 -5.59
CA SER A 122 -15.67 10.18 -4.30
C SER A 122 -14.74 9.96 -3.10
N GLN A 123 -13.57 9.36 -3.31
CA GLN A 123 -12.60 9.04 -2.26
C GLN A 123 -11.46 10.07 -2.26
N ILE A 124 -10.95 10.36 -3.45
CA ILE A 124 -9.86 11.31 -3.69
C ILE A 124 -10.51 12.62 -4.13
N GLY A 125 -10.74 13.54 -3.20
CA GLY A 125 -11.34 14.84 -3.50
C GLY A 125 -12.57 15.22 -2.67
N ALA A 126 -12.98 14.39 -1.70
CA ALA A 126 -14.28 14.53 -1.03
C ALA A 126 -14.47 15.85 -0.26
N SER A 127 -13.42 16.40 0.37
CA SER A 127 -13.47 17.74 0.99
C SER A 127 -12.10 18.22 1.48
N GLY A 128 -11.94 19.55 1.58
CA GLY A 128 -10.80 20.18 2.27
C GLY A 128 -9.57 20.47 1.39
N LEU A 129 -8.47 20.86 2.05
CA LEU A 129 -7.23 21.26 1.39
C LEU A 129 -6.53 20.09 0.69
N ALA A 130 -6.58 18.88 1.27
CA ALA A 130 -6.03 17.66 0.67
C ALA A 130 -6.70 17.33 -0.68
N ALA A 131 -8.02 17.50 -0.78
CA ALA A 131 -8.77 17.32 -2.03
C ALA A 131 -8.28 18.25 -3.16
N ARG A 132 -8.00 19.52 -2.83
CA ARG A 132 -7.50 20.51 -3.80
C ARG A 132 -6.09 20.19 -4.28
N VAL A 133 -5.19 19.81 -3.34
CA VAL A 133 -3.83 19.38 -3.67
C VAL A 133 -3.87 18.15 -4.57
N PHE A 134 -4.71 17.16 -4.25
CA PHE A 134 -4.83 15.97 -5.08
C PHE A 134 -5.43 16.26 -6.47
N GLY A 135 -6.42 17.15 -6.55
CA GLY A 135 -6.96 17.61 -7.82
C GLY A 135 -5.90 18.30 -8.70
N LEU A 136 -4.99 19.08 -8.11
CA LEU A 136 -3.85 19.67 -8.81
C LEU A 136 -2.87 18.59 -9.29
N LEU A 137 -2.53 17.62 -8.44
CA LEU A 137 -1.65 16.49 -8.80
C LEU A 137 -2.18 15.71 -10.00
N LEU A 138 -3.49 15.47 -10.08
CA LEU A 138 -4.11 14.72 -11.18
C LEU A 138 -4.15 15.51 -12.50
N ARG A 139 -4.03 16.83 -12.45
CA ARG A 139 -3.92 17.69 -13.65
C ARG A 139 -2.51 17.74 -14.22
N LEU A 140 -1.51 17.24 -13.49
CA LEU A 140 -0.14 17.19 -13.98
C LEU A 140 -0.02 16.25 -15.21
N PRO A 141 0.95 16.51 -16.10
CA PRO A 141 1.33 15.55 -17.12
C PRO A 141 1.65 14.18 -16.48
N PRO A 142 1.29 13.05 -17.12
CA PRO A 142 1.51 11.71 -16.57
C PRO A 142 2.95 11.47 -16.09
N GLN A 143 3.95 12.01 -16.79
CA GLN A 143 5.36 11.85 -16.47
C GLN A 143 5.72 12.56 -15.15
N VAL A 144 5.15 13.74 -14.90
CA VAL A 144 5.38 14.49 -13.65
C VAL A 144 4.69 13.79 -12.48
N PHE A 145 3.43 13.36 -12.66
CA PHE A 145 2.74 12.53 -11.67
C PHE A 145 3.52 11.23 -11.40
N GLY A 146 3.99 10.58 -12.46
CA GLY A 146 4.80 9.37 -12.41
C GLY A 146 6.11 9.55 -11.65
N ALA A 147 6.76 10.70 -11.77
CA ALA A 147 8.00 10.96 -11.03
C ALA A 147 7.75 10.96 -9.51
N LEU A 148 6.62 11.53 -9.06
CA LEU A 148 6.21 11.55 -7.65
C LEU A 148 5.81 10.16 -7.12
N PHE A 149 5.21 9.31 -7.97
CA PHE A 149 4.72 7.98 -7.61
C PHE A 149 5.46 6.85 -8.35
N SER A 150 6.76 7.05 -8.57
CA SER A 150 7.59 6.21 -9.47
C SER A 150 7.88 4.82 -8.93
N HIS A 151 7.70 4.60 -7.64
CA HIS A 151 8.05 3.34 -6.98
C HIS A 151 6.91 2.82 -6.11
N GLU A 152 6.88 1.49 -6.01
CA GLU A 152 6.08 0.75 -5.04
C GLU A 152 6.99 -0.16 -4.25
N TRP A 153 6.66 -0.39 -2.98
CA TRP A 153 7.53 -1.06 -2.03
C TRP A 153 6.81 -2.19 -1.33
N PHE A 154 7.54 -3.27 -1.08
CA PHE A 154 7.02 -4.43 -0.40
C PHE A 154 8.03 -4.98 0.60
N VAL A 155 7.52 -5.64 1.63
CA VAL A 155 8.27 -6.50 2.54
C VAL A 155 7.91 -7.94 2.25
N ASP A 156 8.92 -8.78 2.15
CA ASP A 156 8.78 -10.23 2.11
C ASP A 156 9.20 -10.77 3.48
N PRO A 157 8.25 -11.26 4.30
CA PRO A 157 8.57 -11.79 5.62
C PRO A 157 9.49 -13.01 5.60
N ALA A 158 9.63 -13.69 4.46
CA ALA A 158 10.52 -14.84 4.30
C ALA A 158 11.97 -14.44 3.98
N LEU A 159 12.22 -13.18 3.60
CA LEU A 159 13.56 -12.69 3.29
C LEU A 159 14.21 -11.97 4.48
N PRO A 160 15.54 -12.08 4.64
CA PRO A 160 16.26 -11.31 5.65
C PRO A 160 16.23 -9.81 5.32
N THR A 161 16.37 -9.00 6.36
CA THR A 161 16.55 -7.55 6.21
C THR A 161 17.79 -7.24 5.37
N GLY A 162 17.71 -6.21 4.54
CA GLY A 162 18.80 -5.79 3.64
C GLY A 162 18.81 -6.47 2.26
N ALA A 163 18.03 -7.52 2.02
CA ALA A 163 17.77 -8.00 0.67
C ALA A 163 16.97 -6.93 -0.10
N LEU A 164 17.41 -6.51 -1.29
CA LEU A 164 16.68 -5.54 -2.12
C LEU A 164 16.47 -6.07 -3.53
N ARG A 165 15.23 -6.42 -3.84
CA ARG A 165 14.76 -6.87 -5.16
C ARG A 165 14.09 -5.73 -5.93
N ARG A 166 14.10 -5.85 -7.26
CA ARG A 166 13.51 -4.86 -8.18
C ARG A 166 12.31 -5.39 -8.96
N ASP A 167 12.14 -6.71 -9.00
CA ASP A 167 10.94 -7.39 -9.46
C ASP A 167 10.24 -8.09 -8.28
N ILE A 168 8.92 -8.27 -8.35
CA ILE A 168 8.12 -8.96 -7.32
C ILE A 168 8.28 -10.48 -7.37
N PHE A 169 8.79 -11.02 -8.49
CA PHE A 169 9.03 -12.46 -8.66
C PHE A 169 10.47 -12.89 -8.34
N ASP A 170 11.35 -11.94 -7.99
CA ASP A 170 12.78 -12.17 -7.63
C ASP A 170 13.01 -12.59 -6.15
#